data_AF-A0A962EU50-F1
#
_entry.id   AF-A0A962EU50-F1
#
_cell.length_a   1.000
_cell.length_b   1.000
_cell.length_c   1.000
_cell.angle_alpha   90.00
_cell.angle_beta   90.00
_cell.angle_gamma   90.00
#
_symmetry.space_group_name_H-M   'P 1'
#
loop_
_entity.id
_entity.type
_entity.pdbx_description
1 polymer ?
#
loop_
_entity_poly.entity_id
_entity_poly.type
_entity_poly.pdbx_seq_one_letter_code
_entity_poly.pdbx_strand_id
1 'polypeptide(L)'
;MKLARTTLIWAALVAAVGVPIAAAATSPLLAWRDPIYIAAGFAGVAALGIMLVQPLLIGGYLPGLPAIRGRRVHRWTGGALVAAVVAHVAGLWITSPPDVIDALLFASPTPFSAWGVVAMWAIFAVAILAALRQRLGLRPQTWRLGHTVLAVVIVTGSVVHALLIEGTMETVSKAALCALVLLATIKVMTSLRVWRFRTPVRRRRLQDR
;
A
#
# COMPACT_ATOMS: atom_id res chain seq x y z
N MET A 1 10.94 14.98 -26.15
CA MET A 1 10.81 13.58 -25.67
C MET A 1 10.77 13.42 -24.14
N LYS A 2 11.67 14.04 -23.35
CA LYS A 2 11.68 13.90 -21.87
C LYS A 2 10.41 14.43 -21.17
N LEU A 3 9.88 15.56 -21.64
CA LEU A 3 8.63 16.15 -21.14
C LEU A 3 7.42 15.25 -21.42
N ALA A 4 7.24 14.82 -22.68
CA ALA A 4 6.15 13.93 -23.06
C ALA A 4 6.10 12.64 -22.21
N ARG A 5 7.24 11.97 -22.01
CA ARG A 5 7.33 10.80 -21.13
C ARG A 5 6.96 11.11 -19.68
N THR A 6 7.42 12.25 -19.17
CA THR A 6 7.12 12.71 -17.80
C THR A 6 5.62 12.92 -17.62
N THR A 7 4.99 13.64 -18.56
CA THR A 7 3.55 13.88 -18.58
C THR A 7 2.77 12.58 -18.67
N LEU A 8 3.17 11.64 -19.53
CA LEU A 8 2.49 10.35 -19.68
C LEU A 8 2.55 9.50 -18.41
N ILE A 9 3.68 9.48 -17.68
CA ILE A 9 3.79 8.71 -16.43
C ILE A 9 2.87 9.29 -15.36
N TRP A 10 2.86 10.62 -15.20
CA TRP A 10 1.98 11.28 -14.25
C TRP A 10 0.51 11.13 -14.63
N ALA A 11 0.16 11.30 -15.92
CA ALA A 11 -1.19 11.08 -16.41
C ALA A 11 -1.66 9.64 -16.19
N ALA A 12 -0.80 8.65 -16.45
CA ALA A 12 -1.12 7.24 -16.19
C ALA A 12 -1.32 6.96 -14.70
N LEU A 13 -0.51 7.54 -13.82
CA LEU A 13 -0.69 7.39 -12.37
C LEU A 13 -1.99 8.04 -11.89
N VAL A 14 -2.28 9.27 -12.36
CA VAL A 14 -3.52 9.97 -12.04
C VAL A 14 -4.72 9.18 -12.55
N ALA A 15 -4.66 8.62 -13.75
CA ALA A 15 -5.73 7.77 -14.28
C ALA A 15 -5.89 6.48 -13.47
N ALA A 16 -4.79 5.80 -13.13
CA ALA A 16 -4.83 4.55 -12.36
C ALA A 16 -5.49 4.71 -10.99
N VAL A 17 -5.35 5.87 -10.35
CA VAL A 17 -5.97 6.17 -9.05
C VAL A 17 -7.34 6.82 -9.23
N GLY A 18 -7.49 7.75 -10.17
CA GLY A 18 -8.69 8.55 -10.37
C GLY A 18 -9.85 7.77 -11.00
N VAL A 19 -9.58 6.86 -11.95
CA VAL A 19 -10.63 6.09 -12.62
C VAL A 19 -11.43 5.22 -11.63
N PRO A 20 -10.81 4.42 -10.75
CA PRO A 20 -11.57 3.63 -9.78
C PRO A 20 -12.37 4.49 -8.79
N ILE A 21 -11.84 5.66 -8.40
CA ILE A 21 -12.56 6.62 -7.53
C ILE A 21 -13.79 7.18 -8.27
N ALA A 22 -13.62 7.62 -9.52
CA ALA A 22 -14.71 8.17 -10.32
C ALA A 22 -15.79 7.11 -10.59
N ALA A 23 -15.38 5.89 -10.95
CA ALA A 23 -16.29 4.76 -11.16
C ALA A 23 -17.06 4.41 -9.88
N ALA A 24 -16.39 4.42 -8.71
CA ALA A 24 -17.05 4.22 -7.43
C ALA A 24 -18.06 5.34 -7.12
N ALA A 25 -17.75 6.59 -7.47
CA ALA A 25 -18.61 7.77 -7.21
C ALA A 25 -19.88 7.78 -8.05
N THR A 26 -19.88 7.14 -9.22
CA THR A 26 -21.05 7.00 -10.07
C THR A 26 -21.77 5.66 -9.88
N SER A 27 -21.36 4.85 -8.90
CA SER A 27 -21.90 3.50 -8.72
C SER A 27 -23.33 3.54 -8.15
N PRO A 28 -24.28 2.79 -8.72
CA PRO A 28 -25.65 2.70 -8.18
C PRO A 28 -25.67 2.04 -6.78
N LEU A 29 -24.61 1.32 -6.40
CA LEU A 29 -24.47 0.72 -5.06
C LEU A 29 -24.33 1.77 -3.94
N LEU A 30 -24.12 3.04 -4.29
CA LEU A 30 -24.15 4.17 -3.35
C LEU A 30 -25.57 4.59 -2.96
N ALA A 31 -26.58 4.26 -3.77
CA ALA A 31 -27.94 4.68 -3.51
C ALA A 31 -28.40 4.20 -2.13
N TRP A 32 -28.97 5.12 -1.34
CA TRP A 32 -29.52 4.84 -0.01
C TRP A 32 -28.50 4.44 1.06
N ARG A 33 -27.20 4.57 0.77
CA ARG A 33 -26.14 4.33 1.76
C ARG A 33 -25.92 5.55 2.65
N ASP A 34 -25.64 5.29 3.92
CA ASP A 34 -25.28 6.32 4.88
C ASP A 34 -23.99 7.06 4.45
N PRO A 35 -23.90 8.39 4.60
CA PRO A 35 -22.71 9.14 4.21
C PRO A 35 -21.40 8.67 4.87
N ILE A 36 -21.44 8.21 6.12
CA ILE A 36 -20.27 7.67 6.83
C ILE A 36 -19.85 6.35 6.20
N TYR A 37 -20.80 5.48 5.85
CA TYR A 37 -20.51 4.24 5.13
C TYR A 37 -19.86 4.51 3.76
N ILE A 38 -20.39 5.49 3.02
CA ILE A 38 -19.82 5.91 1.74
C ILE A 38 -18.39 6.41 1.93
N ALA A 39 -18.16 7.34 2.88
CA ALA A 39 -16.84 7.87 3.18
C ALA A 39 -15.85 6.76 3.62
N ALA A 40 -16.30 5.79 4.41
CA ALA A 40 -15.53 4.62 4.79
C ALA A 40 -15.10 3.82 3.56
N GLY A 41 -16.03 3.52 2.65
CA GLY A 41 -15.73 2.84 1.38
C GLY A 41 -14.67 3.58 0.55
N PHE A 42 -14.83 4.90 0.37
CA PHE A 42 -13.87 5.73 -0.35
C PHE A 42 -12.50 5.80 0.33
N ALA A 43 -12.43 5.78 1.66
CA ALA A 43 -11.16 5.68 2.37
C ALA A 43 -10.41 4.38 2.02
N GLY A 44 -11.13 3.27 1.83
CA GLY A 44 -10.58 2.01 1.32
C GLY A 44 -10.05 2.12 -0.12
N VAL A 45 -10.81 2.73 -1.03
CA VAL A 45 -10.38 2.99 -2.42
C VAL A 45 -9.11 3.86 -2.45
N ALA A 46 -9.11 4.94 -1.66
CA ALA A 46 -7.98 5.85 -1.55
C ALA A 46 -6.74 5.15 -0.96
N ALA A 47 -6.91 4.30 0.05
CA ALA A 47 -5.83 3.50 0.62
C ALA A 47 -5.16 2.61 -0.44
N LEU A 48 -5.95 1.92 -1.28
CA LEU A 48 -5.42 1.10 -2.37
C LEU A 48 -4.67 1.95 -3.42
N GLY A 49 -5.20 3.12 -3.76
CA GLY A 49 -4.53 4.08 -4.65
C GLY A 49 -3.20 4.59 -4.08
N ILE A 50 -3.16 4.95 -2.80
CA ILE A 50 -1.92 5.35 -2.11
C ILE A 50 -0.92 4.19 -2.08
N MET A 51 -1.39 2.95 -1.90
CA MET A 51 -0.56 1.75 -1.89
C MET A 51 0.18 1.53 -3.22
N LEU A 52 -0.44 1.86 -4.37
CA LEU A 52 0.24 1.84 -5.67
C LEU A 52 1.41 2.84 -5.73
N VAL A 53 1.25 4.01 -5.12
CA VAL A 53 2.25 5.09 -5.16
C VAL A 53 3.50 4.72 -4.34
N GLN A 54 3.33 3.97 -3.24
CA GLN A 54 4.41 3.57 -2.32
C GLN A 54 5.64 2.93 -3.02
N PRO A 55 5.50 1.84 -3.80
CA PRO A 55 6.61 1.23 -4.52
C PRO A 55 7.21 2.18 -5.56
N LEU A 56 6.39 2.97 -6.27
CA LEU A 56 6.89 3.90 -7.30
C LEU A 56 7.81 4.98 -6.71
N LEU A 57 7.49 5.47 -5.51
CA LEU A 57 8.30 6.45 -4.78
C LEU A 57 9.64 5.88 -4.31
N ILE A 58 9.63 4.69 -3.70
CA ILE A 58 10.86 4.09 -3.17
C ILE A 58 11.78 3.55 -4.28
N GLY A 59 11.19 3.08 -5.38
CA GLY A 59 11.90 2.64 -6.58
C GLY A 59 12.46 3.79 -7.43
N GLY A 60 12.06 5.03 -7.16
CA GLY A 60 12.49 6.20 -7.93
C GLY A 60 11.94 6.23 -9.36
N TYR A 61 10.76 5.64 -9.58
CA TYR A 61 10.14 5.54 -10.92
C TYR A 61 9.34 6.79 -11.29
N LEU A 62 9.06 7.67 -10.34
CA LEU A 62 8.33 8.91 -10.59
C LEU A 62 9.28 10.02 -11.07
N PRO A 63 9.05 10.58 -12.28
CA PRO A 63 9.92 11.56 -12.88
C PRO A 63 9.88 12.89 -12.11
N GLY A 64 11.03 13.56 -12.01
CA GLY A 64 11.16 14.86 -11.35
C GLY A 64 11.29 14.80 -9.82
N LEU A 65 11.29 13.60 -9.21
CA LEU A 65 11.48 13.42 -7.77
C LEU A 65 12.87 12.83 -7.46
N PRO A 66 13.81 13.63 -6.91
CA PRO A 66 15.08 13.12 -6.40
C PRO A 66 14.86 12.02 -5.36
N ALA A 67 15.74 11.02 -5.30
CA ALA A 67 15.59 9.87 -4.40
C ALA A 67 15.39 10.23 -2.91
N ILE A 68 16.01 11.33 -2.44
CA ILE A 68 15.81 11.83 -1.07
C ILE A 68 14.37 12.34 -0.87
N ARG A 69 13.86 13.13 -1.81
CA ARG A 69 12.48 13.63 -1.77
C ARG A 69 11.49 12.46 -1.91
N GLY A 70 11.74 11.50 -2.80
CA GLY A 70 10.93 10.30 -2.95
C GLY A 70 10.77 9.52 -1.65
N ARG A 71 11.85 9.33 -0.87
CA ARG A 71 11.78 8.70 0.47
C ARG A 71 10.98 9.52 1.49
N ARG A 72 11.05 10.85 1.45
CA ARG A 72 10.26 11.73 2.33
C ARG A 72 8.78 11.63 1.99
N VAL A 73 8.44 11.69 0.70
CA VAL A 73 7.06 11.56 0.22
C VAL A 73 6.53 10.16 0.55
N HIS A 74 7.30 9.09 0.34
CA HIS A 74 6.94 7.71 0.71
C HIS A 74 6.53 7.60 2.18
N ARG A 75 7.29 8.25 3.09
CA ARG A 75 6.93 8.29 4.52
C ARG A 75 5.62 9.05 4.77
N TRP A 76 5.44 10.21 4.15
CA TRP A 76 4.21 10.99 4.32
C TRP A 76 2.98 10.28 3.76
N THR A 77 3.08 9.71 2.56
CA THR A 77 2.02 8.89 1.98
C THR A 77 1.81 7.62 2.78
N GLY A 78 2.84 7.11 3.49
CA GLY A 78 2.71 5.99 4.42
C GLY A 78 1.86 6.37 5.63
N GLY A 79 2.07 7.56 6.20
CA GLY A 79 1.18 8.12 7.23
C GLY A 79 -0.25 8.33 6.72
N ALA A 80 -0.41 8.85 5.50
CA ALA A 80 -1.73 9.00 4.88
C ALA A 80 -2.43 7.65 4.65
N LEU A 81 -1.69 6.60 4.25
CA LEU A 81 -2.22 5.24 4.13
C LEU A 81 -2.75 4.73 5.48
N VAL A 82 -1.99 4.91 6.57
CA VAL A 82 -2.43 4.54 7.92
C VAL A 82 -3.71 5.29 8.29
N ALA A 83 -3.74 6.60 8.07
CA ALA A 83 -4.92 7.42 8.35
C ALA A 83 -6.15 6.98 7.54
N ALA A 84 -5.99 6.67 6.25
CA ALA A 84 -7.06 6.17 5.40
C ALA A 84 -7.60 4.81 5.89
N VAL A 85 -6.73 3.90 6.32
CA VAL A 85 -7.14 2.61 6.91
C VAL A 85 -7.90 2.82 8.23
N VAL A 86 -7.43 3.72 9.10
CA VAL A 86 -8.14 4.06 10.34
C VAL A 86 -9.53 4.63 10.03
N ALA A 87 -9.63 5.57 9.09
CA ALA A 87 -10.92 6.14 8.68
C ALA A 87 -11.86 5.09 8.08
N HIS A 88 -11.34 4.19 7.26
CA HIS A 88 -12.09 3.07 6.69
C HIS A 88 -12.68 2.18 7.79
N VAL A 89 -11.84 1.70 8.72
CA VAL A 89 -12.27 0.77 9.78
C VAL A 89 -13.17 1.46 10.80
N ALA A 90 -12.85 2.71 11.19
CA ALA A 90 -13.68 3.47 12.12
C ALA A 90 -15.06 3.80 11.52
N GLY A 91 -15.12 4.16 10.24
CA GLY A 91 -16.39 4.38 9.54
C GLY A 91 -17.23 3.11 9.49
N LEU A 92 -16.62 1.97 9.15
CA LEU A 92 -17.30 0.66 9.20
C LEU A 92 -17.75 0.31 10.62
N TRP A 93 -16.95 0.62 11.65
CA TRP A 93 -17.31 0.38 13.04
C TRP A 93 -18.53 1.19 13.45
N ILE A 94 -18.63 2.44 13.01
CA ILE A 94 -19.78 3.30 13.31
C ILE A 94 -21.04 2.78 12.62
N THR A 95 -20.94 2.36 11.37
CA THR A 95 -22.12 1.95 10.59
C THR A 95 -22.54 0.51 10.83
N SER A 96 -21.61 -0.36 11.18
CA SER A 96 -21.86 -1.80 11.40
C SER A 96 -20.84 -2.41 12.40
N PRO A 97 -20.94 -2.05 13.69
CA PRO A 97 -20.02 -2.56 14.71
C PRO A 97 -19.92 -4.09 14.80
N PRO A 98 -21.03 -4.87 14.74
CA PRO A 98 -20.96 -6.33 14.81
C PRO A 98 -20.09 -6.93 13.69
N ASP A 99 -20.24 -6.46 12.45
CA ASP A 99 -19.46 -6.94 11.31
C ASP A 99 -17.96 -6.73 11.51
N VAL A 100 -17.57 -5.60 12.12
CA VAL A 100 -16.16 -5.32 12.41
C VAL A 100 -15.63 -6.18 13.55
N ILE A 101 -16.44 -6.42 14.58
CA ILE A 101 -16.08 -7.35 15.66
C ILE A 101 -15.86 -8.76 15.09
N ASP A 102 -16.79 -9.25 14.28
CA ASP A 102 -16.70 -10.58 13.66
C ASP A 102 -15.50 -10.67 12.71
N ALA A 103 -15.19 -9.62 11.97
CA ALA A 103 -13.98 -9.56 11.14
C ALA A 103 -12.70 -9.64 11.99
N LEU A 104 -12.59 -8.85 13.06
CA LEU A 104 -11.42 -8.82 13.94
C LEU A 104 -11.21 -10.14 14.69
N LEU A 105 -12.30 -10.84 15.02
CA LEU A 105 -12.28 -12.16 15.65
C LEU A 105 -12.11 -13.31 14.64
N PHE A 106 -12.00 -12.99 13.34
CA PHE A 106 -11.97 -13.99 12.25
C PHE A 106 -13.18 -14.94 12.24
N ALA A 107 -14.32 -14.47 12.76
CA ALA A 107 -15.59 -15.19 12.81
C ALA A 107 -16.54 -14.82 11.65
N SER A 108 -16.24 -13.74 10.90
CA SER A 108 -17.07 -13.30 9.79
C SER A 108 -17.24 -14.39 8.72
N PRO A 109 -18.45 -14.60 8.18
CA PRO A 109 -18.67 -15.49 7.05
C PRO A 109 -18.07 -14.96 5.74
N THR A 110 -17.66 -13.69 5.70
CA THR A 110 -17.07 -13.07 4.50
C THR A 110 -15.56 -13.33 4.42
N PRO A 111 -15.06 -14.10 3.45
CA PRO A 111 -13.65 -14.48 3.39
C PRO A 111 -12.73 -13.27 3.13
N PHE A 112 -13.24 -12.22 2.48
CA PHE A 112 -12.47 -10.99 2.25
C PHE A 112 -12.07 -10.29 3.55
N SER A 113 -12.86 -10.37 4.62
CA SER A 113 -12.63 -9.63 5.86
C SER A 113 -11.35 -10.09 6.57
N ALA A 114 -11.07 -11.40 6.57
CA ALA A 114 -9.84 -11.95 7.14
C ALA A 114 -8.58 -11.35 6.49
N TRP A 115 -8.57 -11.24 5.15
CA TRP A 115 -7.46 -10.64 4.41
C TRP A 115 -7.31 -9.14 4.70
N GLY A 116 -8.42 -8.43 4.85
CA GLY A 116 -8.44 -7.01 5.22
C GLY A 116 -7.84 -6.78 6.60
N VAL A 117 -8.21 -7.59 7.60
CA VAL A 117 -7.68 -7.52 8.97
C VAL A 117 -6.20 -7.84 9.01
N VAL A 118 -5.74 -8.88 8.32
CA VAL A 118 -4.31 -9.23 8.22
C VAL A 118 -3.52 -8.08 7.58
N ALA A 119 -4.01 -7.50 6.48
CA ALA A 119 -3.37 -6.37 5.82
C ALA A 119 -3.33 -5.12 6.73
N MET A 120 -4.42 -4.81 7.43
CA MET A 120 -4.50 -3.70 8.38
C MET A 120 -3.43 -3.83 9.48
N TRP A 121 -3.36 -4.98 10.14
CA TRP A 121 -2.36 -5.20 11.20
C TRP A 121 -0.94 -5.15 10.65
N ALA A 122 -0.70 -5.65 9.45
CA ALA A 122 0.60 -5.54 8.80
C ALA A 122 0.96 -4.07 8.46
N ILE A 123 0.00 -3.23 8.06
CA ILE A 123 0.19 -1.79 7.87
C ILE A 123 0.58 -1.11 9.19
N PHE A 124 -0.13 -1.40 10.29
CA PHE A 124 0.23 -0.84 11.60
C PHE A 124 1.60 -1.33 12.07
N ALA A 125 1.92 -2.61 11.89
CA ALA A 125 3.23 -3.15 12.20
C ALA A 125 4.34 -2.47 11.39
N VAL A 126 4.15 -2.24 10.09
CA VAL A 126 5.16 -1.57 9.26
C VAL A 126 5.32 -0.09 9.63
N ALA A 127 4.23 0.57 10.04
CA ALA A 127 4.26 1.95 10.52
C ALA A 127 5.01 2.07 11.86
N ILE A 128 4.74 1.18 12.82
CA ILE A 128 5.45 1.10 14.11
C ILE A 128 6.93 0.80 13.87
N LEU A 129 7.24 -0.19 13.03
CA LEU A 129 8.60 -0.50 12.62
C LEU A 129 9.27 0.77 12.09
N ALA A 130 8.63 1.51 11.16
CA ALA A 130 9.15 2.74 10.57
C ALA A 130 9.38 3.89 11.55
N ALA A 131 8.50 4.05 12.54
CA ALA A 131 8.64 5.05 13.59
C ALA A 131 9.79 4.69 14.55
N LEU A 132 9.89 3.42 14.94
CA LEU A 132 10.86 2.94 15.93
C LEU A 132 12.23 2.60 15.34
N ARG A 133 12.41 2.63 14.01
CA ARG A 133 13.64 2.23 13.33
C ARG A 133 14.93 2.85 13.89
N GLN A 134 14.87 4.12 14.30
CA GLN A 134 16.03 4.84 14.82
C GLN A 134 16.27 4.51 16.30
N ARG A 135 15.19 4.33 17.08
CA ARG A 135 15.25 4.01 18.50
C ARG A 135 15.73 2.59 18.76
N LEU A 136 15.34 1.64 17.90
CA LEU A 136 15.71 0.23 18.01
C LEU A 136 17.14 -0.08 17.49
N GLY A 137 17.86 0.90 16.94
CA GLY A 137 19.20 0.68 16.39
C GLY A 137 19.27 -0.44 15.34
N LEU A 138 18.16 -0.71 14.63
CA LEU A 138 18.06 -1.88 13.76
C LEU A 138 19.11 -1.80 12.65
N ARG A 139 19.82 -2.91 12.44
CA ARG A 139 20.73 -3.05 11.30
C ARG A 139 19.93 -2.76 10.01
N PRO A 140 20.50 -2.01 9.05
CA PRO A 140 19.80 -1.66 7.81
C PRO A 140 19.29 -2.87 7.02
N GLN A 141 19.88 -4.04 7.20
CA GLN A 141 19.47 -5.30 6.59
C GLN A 141 18.18 -5.84 7.25
N THR A 142 18.16 -5.99 8.58
CA THR A 142 16.99 -6.41 9.35
C THR A 142 15.81 -5.49 9.11
N TRP A 143 16.07 -4.18 9.08
CA TRP A 143 15.08 -3.16 8.71
C TRP A 143 14.44 -3.43 7.34
N ARG A 144 15.28 -3.62 6.30
CA ARG A 144 14.79 -3.87 4.94
C ARG A 144 14.01 -5.17 4.85
N LEU A 145 14.52 -6.24 5.45
CA LEU A 145 13.87 -7.55 5.42
C LEU A 145 12.49 -7.48 6.09
N GLY A 146 12.42 -6.97 7.33
CA GLY A 146 11.15 -6.85 8.06
C GLY A 146 10.14 -5.98 7.32
N HIS A 147 10.56 -4.81 6.82
CA HIS A 147 9.68 -3.94 6.06
C HIS A 147 9.22 -4.58 4.74
N THR A 148 10.09 -5.32 4.04
CA THR A 148 9.73 -5.97 2.77
C THR A 148 8.80 -7.15 2.98
N VAL A 149 9.01 -7.98 4.00
CA VAL A 149 8.09 -9.08 4.34
C VAL A 149 6.71 -8.51 4.69
N LEU A 150 6.64 -7.50 5.55
CA LEU A 150 5.38 -6.84 5.88
C LEU A 150 4.74 -6.20 4.64
N ALA A 151 5.50 -5.55 3.78
CA ALA A 151 4.98 -4.99 2.53
C ALA A 151 4.35 -6.06 1.62
N VAL A 152 4.93 -7.27 1.54
CA VAL A 152 4.33 -8.38 0.79
C VAL A 152 3.01 -8.81 1.41
N VAL A 153 2.94 -8.97 2.73
CA VAL A 153 1.70 -9.31 3.45
C VAL A 153 0.62 -8.25 3.21
N ILE A 154 0.98 -6.97 3.32
CA ILE A 154 0.08 -5.83 3.08
C ILE A 154 -0.47 -5.88 1.65
N VAL A 155 0.39 -6.00 0.65
CA VAL A 155 -0.02 -5.96 -0.76
C VAL A 155 -0.88 -7.16 -1.11
N THR A 156 -0.45 -8.38 -0.75
CA THR A 156 -1.22 -9.60 -1.03
C THR A 156 -2.56 -9.56 -0.33
N GLY A 157 -2.58 -9.25 0.97
CA GLY A 157 -3.82 -9.18 1.75
C GLY A 157 -4.78 -8.11 1.22
N SER A 158 -4.28 -6.92 0.89
CA SER A 158 -5.11 -5.84 0.35
C SER A 158 -5.68 -6.17 -1.02
N VAL A 159 -4.91 -6.82 -1.89
CA VAL A 159 -5.38 -7.23 -3.22
C VAL A 159 -6.44 -8.32 -3.12
N VAL A 160 -6.21 -9.35 -2.31
CA VAL A 160 -7.20 -10.43 -2.12
C VAL A 160 -8.46 -9.87 -1.47
N HIS A 161 -8.31 -9.03 -0.43
CA HIS A 161 -9.42 -8.32 0.21
C HIS A 161 -10.24 -7.52 -0.82
N ALA A 162 -9.60 -6.68 -1.63
CA ALA A 162 -10.29 -5.84 -2.61
C ALA A 162 -10.94 -6.66 -3.74
N LEU A 163 -10.26 -7.69 -4.26
CA LEU A 163 -10.79 -8.49 -5.37
C LEU A 163 -12.01 -9.32 -4.96
N LEU A 164 -12.07 -9.79 -3.72
CA LEU A 164 -13.19 -10.56 -3.18
C LEU A 164 -14.39 -9.69 -2.77
N ILE A 165 -14.23 -8.37 -2.70
CA ILE A 165 -15.34 -7.46 -2.40
C ILE A 165 -16.16 -7.19 -3.65
N GLU A 166 -17.46 -7.48 -3.59
CA GLU A 166 -18.45 -6.89 -4.50
C GLU A 166 -18.89 -5.54 -3.92
N GLY A 167 -18.56 -4.45 -4.60
CA GLY A 167 -18.72 -3.11 -4.05
C GLY A 167 -18.71 -2.02 -5.11
N THR A 168 -18.64 -0.76 -4.67
CA THR A 168 -18.83 0.42 -5.54
C THR A 168 -17.79 0.53 -6.66
N MET A 169 -16.56 0.08 -6.41
CA MET A 169 -15.54 -0.01 -7.45
C MET A 169 -15.92 -1.06 -8.50
N GLU A 170 -16.10 -0.59 -9.73
CA GLU A 170 -16.32 -1.44 -10.91
C GLU A 170 -15.19 -2.48 -11.06
N THR A 171 -15.56 -3.71 -11.45
CA THR A 171 -14.69 -4.89 -11.42
C THR A 171 -13.41 -4.73 -12.22
N VAL A 172 -13.47 -4.19 -13.43
CA VAL A 172 -12.31 -4.01 -14.31
C VAL A 172 -11.35 -2.97 -13.72
N SER A 173 -11.86 -1.80 -13.29
CA SER A 173 -11.04 -0.74 -12.70
C SER A 173 -10.34 -1.20 -11.42
N LYS A 174 -11.04 -1.96 -10.57
CA LYS A 174 -10.52 -2.57 -9.35
C LYS A 174 -9.44 -3.59 -9.65
N ALA A 175 -9.69 -4.52 -10.57
CA ALA A 175 -8.74 -5.53 -10.97
C ALA A 175 -7.48 -4.92 -11.59
N ALA A 176 -7.63 -3.90 -12.44
CA ALA A 176 -6.52 -3.17 -13.04
C ALA A 176 -5.67 -2.46 -11.97
N LEU A 177 -6.27 -1.77 -11.01
CA LEU A 177 -5.55 -1.14 -9.90
C LEU A 177 -4.79 -2.19 -9.06
N CYS A 178 -5.43 -3.29 -8.69
CA CYS A 178 -4.79 -4.40 -7.97
C CYS A 178 -3.59 -4.98 -8.74
N ALA A 179 -3.74 -5.19 -10.05
CA ALA A 179 -2.65 -5.66 -10.91
C ALA A 179 -1.48 -4.66 -10.95
N LEU A 180 -1.76 -3.36 -11.06
CA LEU A 180 -0.73 -2.32 -11.01
C LEU A 180 0.00 -2.30 -9.66
N VAL A 181 -0.71 -2.44 -8.54
CA VAL A 181 -0.11 -2.51 -7.20
C VAL A 181 0.86 -3.70 -7.10
N LEU A 182 0.43 -4.89 -7.55
CA LEU A 182 1.28 -6.08 -7.58
C LEU A 182 2.50 -5.89 -8.47
N LEU A 183 2.31 -5.46 -9.72
CA LEU A 183 3.38 -5.29 -10.70
C LEU A 183 4.40 -4.24 -10.24
N ALA A 184 3.95 -3.11 -9.71
CA ALA A 184 4.83 -2.07 -9.17
C ALA A 184 5.66 -2.60 -7.98
N THR A 185 5.02 -3.34 -7.07
CA THR A 185 5.69 -3.94 -5.90
C THR A 185 6.73 -4.97 -6.32
N ILE A 186 6.37 -5.92 -7.18
CA ILE A 186 7.28 -6.96 -7.72
C ILE A 186 8.47 -6.31 -8.44
N LYS A 187 8.20 -5.31 -9.28
CA LYS A 187 9.25 -4.58 -10.00
C LYS A 187 10.26 -3.92 -9.06
N VAL A 188 9.80 -3.29 -7.99
CA VAL A 188 10.70 -2.68 -6.99
C VAL A 188 11.50 -3.74 -6.24
N MET A 189 10.87 -4.82 -5.81
CA MET A 189 11.53 -5.88 -5.05
C MET A 189 12.66 -6.55 -5.85
N THR A 190 12.43 -6.80 -7.13
CA THR A 190 13.43 -7.37 -8.05
C THR A 190 14.54 -6.38 -8.37
N SER A 191 14.19 -5.11 -8.64
CA SER A 191 15.16 -4.06 -9.00
C SER A 191 16.09 -3.69 -7.85
N LEU A 192 15.56 -3.56 -6.63
CA LEU A 192 16.36 -3.20 -5.46
C LEU A 192 17.17 -4.38 -4.91
N ARG A 193 17.00 -5.59 -5.47
CA ARG A 193 17.65 -6.83 -5.05
C ARG A 193 17.66 -6.94 -3.52
N VAL A 194 16.48 -6.79 -2.91
CA VAL A 194 16.32 -6.70 -1.45
C VAL A 194 16.98 -7.89 -0.71
N TRP A 195 17.15 -9.01 -1.42
CA TRP A 195 17.73 -10.27 -1.00
C TRP A 195 19.25 -10.40 -1.16
N ARG A 196 19.92 -9.46 -1.87
CA ARG A 196 21.38 -9.52 -2.02
C ARG A 196 22.05 -9.00 -0.74
N PHE A 197 22.32 -9.94 0.17
CA PHE A 197 23.32 -9.75 1.21
C PHE A 197 24.64 -9.37 0.55
N ARG A 198 25.05 -8.11 0.67
CA ARG A 198 26.45 -7.77 0.46
C ARG A 198 27.22 -8.44 1.59
N THR A 199 27.92 -9.54 1.27
CA THR A 199 29.04 -9.99 2.08
C THR A 199 29.96 -8.79 2.29
N PRO A 200 30.45 -8.53 3.52
CA PRO A 200 31.50 -7.56 3.70
C PRO A 200 32.67 -8.03 2.85
N VAL A 201 33.01 -7.29 1.80
CA VAL A 201 34.29 -7.49 1.13
C VAL A 201 35.33 -7.13 2.18
N ARG A 202 35.86 -8.14 2.87
CA ARG A 202 37.01 -8.04 3.75
C ARG A 202 38.17 -7.61 2.86
N ARG A 203 38.36 -6.30 2.69
CA ARG A 203 39.63 -5.72 2.26
C ARG A 203 40.63 -5.99 3.39
N ARG A 204 41.26 -7.16 3.38
CA ARG A 204 42.60 -7.34 3.92
C ARG A 204 43.52 -7.65 2.75
N ARG A 205 43.99 -6.58 2.13
CA ARG A 205 45.27 -6.55 1.43
C ARG A 205 46.19 -5.73 2.32
N LEU A 206 47.46 -6.14 2.37
CA LEU A 206 48.62 -5.51 3.03
C LEU A 206 48.93 -6.02 4.44
N GLN A 207 49.57 -7.18 4.48
CA GLN A 207 50.78 -7.41 5.28
C GLN A 207 51.65 -8.44 4.53
N ASP A 208 52.06 -8.05 3.33
CA ASP A 208 53.36 -8.44 2.75
C ASP A 208 54.19 -7.16 2.82
N ARG A 209 54.97 -7.00 3.89
CA ARG A 209 56.25 -6.28 3.98
C ARG A 209 56.92 -6.68 5.29
#